data_AF-A0A6A8M2H4-F1
#
_entry.id   AF-A0A6A8M2H4-F1
#
_cell.length_a   1.000
_cell.length_b   1.000
_cell.length_c   1.000
_cell.angle_alpha   90.00
_cell.angle_beta   90.00
_cell.angle_gamma   90.00
#
_symmetry.space_group_name_H-M   'P 1'
#
loop_
_entity.id
_entity.type
_entity.pdbx_description
1 polymer ?
#
loop_
_entity_poly.entity_id
_entity_poly.type
_entity_poly.pdbx_seq_one_letter_code
_entity_poly.pdbx_strand_id
1 'polypeptide(L)'
;MMAATQRSAHPFAPLAFDDAGSLEAMAAAVMRLHSTLMTVGRCYTTDATGGRAALELGRVESVLAGAFCTIFGQSPADRFADIFDQITYVAEHMVKDHIFEDGNKRTSLVFALSVLRFAGTPVVLSDSSEPKDNQYYVWIQDLVSGNRSRADLAEELRRNCVVCLDCASPV
;
A
#
# COMPACT_ATOMS: atom_id res chain seq x y z
N MET A 1 6.77 -2.40 25.50
CA MET A 1 6.63 -3.87 25.40
C MET A 1 5.92 -4.14 24.09
N MET A 2 6.65 -4.48 23.02
CA MET A 2 6.02 -4.75 21.71
C MET A 2 5.63 -6.22 21.64
N ALA A 3 4.35 -6.46 21.35
CA ALA A 3 3.86 -7.80 21.08
C ALA A 3 4.53 -8.33 19.81
N ALA A 4 5.20 -9.48 19.93
CA ALA A 4 5.68 -10.21 18.78
C ALA A 4 4.46 -10.72 18.00
N THR A 5 4.14 -10.06 16.90
CA THR A 5 3.14 -10.55 15.94
C THR A 5 3.62 -11.91 15.46
N GLN A 6 2.92 -12.99 15.83
CA GLN A 6 3.20 -14.32 15.34
C GLN A 6 3.14 -14.30 13.80
N ARG A 7 4.28 -14.57 13.16
CA ARG A 7 4.38 -14.74 11.71
C ARG A 7 3.47 -15.92 11.33
N SER A 8 2.40 -15.64 10.60
CA SER A 8 1.45 -16.66 10.13
C SER A 8 2.17 -17.69 9.25
N ALA A 9 1.63 -18.92 9.21
CA ALA A 9 2.22 -20.11 8.60
C ALA A 9 2.35 -20.06 7.05
N HIS A 10 2.04 -18.94 6.41
CA HIS A 10 2.16 -18.74 4.97
C HIS A 10 2.95 -17.46 4.66
N PRO A 11 4.05 -17.55 3.89
CA PRO A 11 4.97 -16.42 3.66
C PRO A 11 4.32 -15.22 2.97
N PHE A 12 3.14 -15.39 2.37
CA PHE A 12 2.41 -14.36 1.64
C PHE A 12 0.98 -14.15 2.16
N ALA A 13 0.67 -14.55 3.40
CA ALA A 13 -0.67 -14.37 3.95
C ALA A 13 -1.10 -12.89 3.95
N PRO A 14 -2.36 -12.57 3.63
CA PRO A 14 -2.92 -11.23 3.83
C PRO A 14 -2.78 -10.77 5.30
N LEU A 15 -2.55 -9.48 5.50
CA LEU A 15 -2.48 -8.87 6.82
C LEU A 15 -3.89 -8.55 7.35
N ALA A 16 -4.11 -8.75 8.64
CA ALA A 16 -5.35 -8.37 9.32
C ALA A 16 -5.05 -7.40 10.46
N PHE A 17 -5.77 -6.29 10.50
CA PHE A 17 -5.74 -5.27 11.54
C PHE A 17 -7.16 -5.03 12.04
N ASP A 18 -7.66 -5.95 12.87
CA ASP A 18 -9.03 -5.89 13.39
C ASP A 18 -9.18 -4.98 14.61
N ASP A 19 -8.08 -4.54 15.22
CA ASP A 19 -8.11 -3.56 16.29
C ASP A 19 -8.11 -2.12 15.73
N ALA A 20 -8.97 -1.28 16.30
CA ALA A 20 -9.13 0.10 15.84
C ALA A 20 -7.83 0.93 15.92
N GLY A 21 -6.97 0.65 16.91
CA GLY A 21 -5.71 1.37 17.12
C GLY A 21 -4.70 1.13 16.00
N SER A 22 -4.58 -0.10 15.51
CA SER A 22 -3.71 -0.44 14.38
C SER A 22 -4.14 0.24 13.09
N LEU A 23 -5.45 0.28 12.81
CA LEU A 23 -5.98 0.94 11.62
C LEU A 23 -5.73 2.45 11.66
N GLU A 24 -6.04 3.10 12.78
CA GLU A 24 -5.81 4.53 12.98
C GLU A 24 -4.31 4.87 12.85
N ALA A 25 -3.44 4.06 13.45
CA ALA A 25 -1.99 4.24 13.35
C ALA A 25 -1.48 4.12 11.91
N MET A 26 -2.05 3.18 11.14
CA MET A 26 -1.71 2.98 9.73
C MET A 26 -2.24 4.13 8.86
N ALA A 27 -3.46 4.60 9.08
CA ALA A 27 -4.02 5.76 8.39
C ALA A 27 -3.18 7.02 8.66
N ALA A 28 -2.81 7.25 9.92
CA ALA A 28 -1.91 8.33 10.29
C ALA A 28 -0.52 8.18 9.65
N ALA A 29 0.00 6.94 9.48
CA ALA A 29 1.24 6.69 8.77
C ALA A 29 1.14 7.01 7.27
N VAL A 30 0.02 6.68 6.63
CA VAL A 30 -0.27 7.08 5.23
C VAL A 30 -0.29 8.59 5.09
N MET A 31 -0.97 9.31 5.99
CA MET A 31 -1.02 10.78 5.95
C MET A 31 0.38 11.39 6.10
N ARG A 32 1.19 10.90 7.05
CA ARG A 32 2.59 11.37 7.21
C ARG A 32 3.45 11.04 6.00
N LEU A 33 3.29 9.85 5.43
CA LEU A 33 3.98 9.43 4.21
C LEU A 33 3.63 10.38 3.06
N HIS A 34 2.34 10.63 2.85
CA HIS A 34 1.86 11.54 1.83
C HIS A 34 2.48 12.93 1.98
N SER A 35 2.37 13.53 3.17
CA SER A 35 2.97 14.85 3.45
C SER A 35 4.47 14.87 3.17
N THR A 36 5.21 13.83 3.55
CA THR A 36 6.66 13.72 3.28
C THR A 36 6.95 13.64 1.79
N LEU A 37 6.16 12.88 1.02
CA LEU A 37 6.35 12.81 -0.44
C LEU A 37 6.02 14.13 -1.13
N MET A 38 5.16 14.95 -0.54
CA MET A 38 4.83 16.28 -1.08
C MET A 38 5.94 17.31 -0.84
N THR A 39 6.82 17.12 0.16
CA THR A 39 7.97 18.02 0.38
C THR A 39 9.18 17.68 -0.49
N VAL A 40 9.32 16.42 -0.91
CA VAL A 40 10.48 15.94 -1.67
C VAL A 40 10.30 16.07 -3.19
N GLY A 41 9.06 16.10 -3.70
CA GLY A 41 8.77 16.18 -5.13
C GLY A 41 8.17 17.51 -5.58
N ARG A 42 8.16 17.77 -6.90
CA ARG A 42 7.35 18.86 -7.47
C ARG A 42 5.87 18.44 -7.39
N CYS A 43 5.06 19.22 -6.69
CA CYS A 43 3.62 19.02 -6.57
C CYS A 43 2.89 20.33 -6.83
N TYR A 44 1.64 20.24 -7.25
CA TYR A 44 0.75 21.39 -7.21
C TYR A 44 0.30 21.60 -5.77
N THR A 45 0.62 22.76 -5.21
CA THR A 45 0.09 23.20 -3.92
C THR A 45 -1.06 24.16 -4.17
N THR A 46 -2.26 23.82 -3.71
CA THR A 46 -3.34 24.79 -3.56
C THR A 46 -3.57 25.07 -2.08
N ASP A 47 -4.07 26.26 -1.76
CA ASP A 47 -4.37 26.66 -0.38
C ASP A 47 -5.54 25.82 0.16
N ALA A 48 -5.22 24.65 0.72
CA ALA A 48 -6.20 23.76 1.31
C ALA A 48 -6.72 24.34 2.64
N THR A 49 -8.03 24.54 2.74
CA THR A 49 -8.71 24.90 3.99
C THR A 49 -8.72 23.72 4.97
N GLY A 50 -8.65 24.00 6.28
CA GLY A 50 -8.40 23.01 7.34
C GLY A 50 -9.39 21.84 7.47
N GLY A 51 -10.54 21.86 6.79
CA GLY A 51 -11.48 20.72 6.73
C GLY A 51 -11.04 19.57 5.81
N ARG A 52 -10.08 19.82 4.91
CA ARG A 52 -9.66 18.85 3.89
C ARG A 52 -8.90 17.66 4.46
N ALA A 53 -7.98 17.90 5.40
CA ALA A 53 -7.16 16.83 5.97
C ALA A 53 -8.00 15.78 6.72
N ALA A 54 -9.09 16.19 7.38
CA ALA A 54 -10.01 15.27 8.04
C ALA A 54 -10.79 14.42 7.02
N LEU A 55 -11.19 15.02 5.89
CA LEU A 55 -11.83 14.32 4.78
C LEU A 55 -10.87 13.31 4.13
N GLU A 56 -9.63 13.71 3.86
CA GLU A 56 -8.59 12.84 3.32
C GLU A 56 -8.30 11.67 4.25
N LEU A 57 -8.17 11.93 5.56
CA LEU A 57 -7.98 10.89 6.58
C LEU A 57 -9.13 9.86 6.56
N GLY A 58 -10.40 10.32 6.60
CA GLY A 58 -11.55 9.41 6.58
C GLY A 58 -11.64 8.57 5.30
N ARG A 59 -11.18 9.10 4.16
CA ARG A 59 -11.10 8.36 2.90
C ARG A 59 -9.97 7.32 2.92
N VAL A 60 -8.82 7.66 3.48
CA VAL A 60 -7.72 6.70 3.72
C VAL A 60 -8.19 5.58 4.64
N GLU A 61 -8.83 5.91 5.77
CA GLU A 61 -9.37 4.93 6.72
C GLU A 61 -10.37 3.99 6.05
N SER A 62 -11.25 4.50 5.18
CA SER A 62 -12.20 3.69 4.42
C SER A 62 -11.50 2.65 3.54
N VAL A 63 -10.49 3.06 2.76
CA VAL A 63 -9.73 2.12 1.91
C VAL A 63 -8.97 1.09 2.73
N LEU A 64 -8.33 1.53 3.82
CA LEU A 64 -7.56 0.65 4.69
C LEU A 64 -8.45 -0.33 5.44
N ALA A 65 -9.62 0.10 5.93
CA ALA A 65 -10.61 -0.79 6.54
C ALA A 65 -11.06 -1.85 5.53
N GLY A 66 -11.35 -1.40 4.29
CA GLY A 66 -11.66 -2.25 3.15
C GLY A 66 -10.62 -3.34 2.90
N ALA A 67 -9.33 -3.06 3.10
CA ALA A 67 -8.27 -4.01 2.82
C ALA A 67 -7.88 -4.88 4.02
N PHE A 68 -7.83 -4.31 5.22
CA PHE A 68 -7.15 -4.93 6.36
C PHE A 68 -8.07 -5.33 7.52
N CYS A 69 -9.31 -4.85 7.57
CA CYS A 69 -10.24 -5.23 8.62
C CYS A 69 -11.14 -6.40 8.17
N THR A 70 -11.64 -7.14 9.16
CA THR A 70 -12.74 -8.08 8.99
C THR A 70 -14.04 -7.30 8.75
N ILE A 71 -14.68 -7.55 7.61
CA ILE A 71 -15.91 -6.87 7.20
C ILE A 71 -16.99 -7.93 6.97
N PHE A 72 -18.15 -7.76 7.59
CA PHE A 72 -19.27 -8.72 7.54
C PHE A 72 -18.86 -10.17 7.89
N GLY A 73 -17.90 -10.33 8.83
CA GLY A 73 -17.40 -11.63 9.26
C GLY A 73 -16.40 -12.29 8.31
N GLN A 74 -16.02 -11.63 7.21
CA GLN A 74 -14.99 -12.09 6.29
C GLN A 74 -13.66 -11.42 6.61
N SER A 75 -12.67 -12.23 6.99
CA SER A 75 -11.31 -11.74 7.25
C SER A 75 -10.61 -11.35 5.94
N PRO A 76 -9.53 -10.57 5.97
CA PRO A 76 -8.71 -10.34 4.77
C PRO A 76 -8.22 -11.63 4.11
N ALA A 77 -7.97 -12.69 4.88
CA ALA A 77 -7.56 -14.00 4.35
C ALA A 77 -8.66 -14.70 3.53
N ASP A 78 -9.94 -14.38 3.78
CA ASP A 78 -11.07 -14.91 3.00
C ASP A 78 -11.32 -14.11 1.71
N ARG A 79 -10.83 -12.86 1.66
CA ARG A 79 -11.15 -11.89 0.60
C ARG A 79 -10.02 -11.69 -0.40
N PHE A 80 -8.79 -11.95 0.00
CA PHE A 80 -7.59 -11.77 -0.82
C PHE A 80 -6.82 -13.07 -0.94
N ALA A 81 -6.33 -13.36 -2.15
CA ALA A 81 -5.54 -14.56 -2.40
C ALA A 81 -4.23 -14.57 -1.61
N ASP A 82 -3.59 -13.40 -1.48
CA ASP A 82 -2.34 -13.18 -0.77
C ASP A 82 -2.11 -11.68 -0.50
N ILE A 83 -1.00 -11.36 0.15
CA ILE A 83 -0.59 -9.97 0.44
C ILE A 83 -0.41 -9.12 -0.82
N PHE A 84 -0.10 -9.71 -1.97
CA PHE A 84 0.05 -8.97 -3.23
C PHE A 84 -1.32 -8.57 -3.80
N ASP A 85 -2.29 -9.48 -3.77
CA ASP A 85 -3.68 -9.16 -4.15
C ASP A 85 -4.29 -8.12 -3.18
N GLN A 86 -4.01 -8.24 -1.89
CA GLN A 86 -4.44 -7.27 -0.88
C GLN A 86 -3.83 -5.87 -1.12
N ILE A 87 -2.53 -5.78 -1.36
CA ILE A 87 -1.89 -4.46 -1.47
C ILE A 87 -2.20 -3.78 -2.81
N THR A 88 -2.44 -4.57 -3.86
CA THR A 88 -2.89 -4.02 -5.15
C THR A 88 -4.32 -3.52 -5.09
N TYR A 89 -5.18 -4.13 -4.27
CA TYR A 89 -6.48 -3.56 -3.95
C TYR A 89 -6.37 -2.18 -3.31
N VAL A 90 -5.48 -2.00 -2.31
CA VAL A 90 -5.25 -0.68 -1.71
C VAL A 90 -4.70 0.28 -2.76
N ALA A 91 -3.71 -0.15 -3.52
CA ALA A 91 -3.05 0.71 -4.49
C ALA A 91 -4.02 1.21 -5.57
N GLU A 92 -4.94 0.36 -6.02
CA GLU A 92 -6.00 0.70 -6.96
C GLU A 92 -6.94 1.77 -6.39
N HIS A 93 -7.46 1.57 -5.18
CA HIS A 93 -8.45 2.47 -4.57
C HIS A 93 -7.83 3.80 -4.16
N MET A 94 -6.61 3.80 -3.63
CA MET A 94 -5.88 5.04 -3.30
C MET A 94 -5.71 5.95 -4.53
N VAL A 95 -5.57 5.38 -5.73
CA VAL A 95 -5.35 6.16 -6.95
C VAL A 95 -6.65 6.46 -7.69
N LYS A 96 -7.54 5.48 -7.87
CA LYS A 96 -8.84 5.67 -8.54
C LYS A 96 -9.75 6.60 -7.77
N ASP A 97 -9.72 6.55 -6.45
CA ASP A 97 -10.58 7.42 -5.65
C ASP A 97 -10.05 8.86 -5.65
N HIS A 98 -8.80 9.13 -6.04
CA HIS A 98 -8.20 10.45 -5.95
C HIS A 98 -8.38 11.04 -4.54
N ILE A 99 -7.84 10.33 -3.54
CA ILE A 99 -7.99 10.71 -2.14
C ILE A 99 -7.40 12.08 -1.88
N PHE A 100 -6.17 12.29 -2.37
CA PHE A 100 -5.42 13.54 -2.29
C PHE A 100 -5.60 14.37 -3.57
N GLU A 101 -5.23 15.64 -3.52
CA GLU A 101 -5.23 16.51 -4.70
C GLU A 101 -4.24 16.07 -5.77
N ASP A 102 -3.03 15.76 -5.32
CA ASP A 102 -1.88 15.37 -6.12
C ASP A 102 -1.17 14.24 -5.38
N GLY A 103 -0.24 13.56 -6.04
CA GLY A 103 0.61 12.58 -5.37
C GLY A 103 -0.05 11.25 -5.05
N ASN A 104 -1.31 11.01 -5.43
CA ASN A 104 -2.00 9.72 -5.21
C ASN A 104 -1.18 8.53 -5.71
N LYS A 105 -0.68 8.61 -6.96
CA LYS A 105 0.16 7.57 -7.57
C LYS A 105 1.42 7.28 -6.75
N ARG A 106 2.16 8.34 -6.37
CA ARG A 106 3.40 8.23 -5.58
C ARG A 106 3.13 7.67 -4.19
N THR A 107 2.09 8.16 -3.54
CA THR A 107 1.70 7.74 -2.18
C THR A 107 1.26 6.29 -2.17
N SER A 108 0.40 5.91 -3.11
CA SER A 108 -0.04 4.53 -3.30
C SER A 108 1.13 3.57 -3.51
N LEU A 109 2.07 3.90 -4.41
CA LEU A 109 3.25 3.08 -4.68
C LEU A 109 4.12 2.88 -3.44
N VAL A 110 4.54 3.99 -2.81
CA VAL A 110 5.47 3.93 -1.67
C VAL A 110 4.80 3.25 -0.49
N PHE A 111 3.50 3.47 -0.28
CA PHE A 111 2.73 2.76 0.74
C PHE A 111 2.71 1.25 0.47
N ALA A 112 2.37 0.83 -0.75
CA ALA A 112 2.30 -0.58 -1.10
C ALA A 112 3.64 -1.31 -0.87
N LEU A 113 4.74 -0.71 -1.33
CA LEU A 113 6.08 -1.27 -1.11
C LEU A 113 6.48 -1.29 0.37
N SER A 114 6.06 -0.28 1.14
CA SER A 114 6.31 -0.21 2.58
C SER A 114 5.58 -1.32 3.33
N VAL A 115 4.33 -1.62 2.96
CA VAL A 115 3.56 -2.73 3.56
C VAL A 115 4.16 -4.08 3.19
N LEU A 116 4.57 -4.30 1.94
CA LEU A 116 5.24 -5.53 1.52
C LEU A 116 6.56 -5.75 2.28
N ARG A 117 7.35 -4.67 2.44
CA ARG A 117 8.55 -4.72 3.29
C ARG A 117 8.21 -5.04 4.75
N PHE A 118 7.16 -4.44 5.30
CA PHE A 118 6.69 -4.71 6.67
C PHE A 118 6.21 -6.16 6.84
N ALA A 119 5.53 -6.73 5.85
CA ALA A 119 5.11 -8.13 5.82
C ALA A 119 6.27 -9.13 5.65
N GLY A 120 7.50 -8.65 5.42
CA GLY A 120 8.67 -9.48 5.20
C GLY A 120 8.73 -10.07 3.79
N THR A 121 8.05 -9.47 2.83
CA THR A 121 7.99 -9.86 1.41
C THR A 121 8.49 -8.71 0.53
N PRO A 122 9.74 -8.24 0.73
CA PRO A 122 10.23 -7.07 0.01
C PRO A 122 10.29 -7.35 -1.49
N VAL A 123 9.76 -6.41 -2.27
CA VAL A 123 9.85 -6.41 -3.72
C VAL A 123 11.01 -5.49 -4.11
N VAL A 124 11.95 -6.01 -4.90
CA VAL A 124 13.05 -5.21 -5.45
C VAL A 124 12.66 -4.71 -6.82
N LEU A 125 12.77 -3.41 -7.00
CA LEU A 125 12.37 -2.74 -8.23
C LEU A 125 13.54 -1.96 -8.81
N SER A 126 13.58 -1.91 -10.14
CA SER A 126 14.50 -1.03 -10.86
C SER A 126 14.00 0.40 -10.74
N ASP A 127 14.61 1.17 -9.84
CA ASP A 127 14.37 2.60 -9.69
C ASP A 127 15.17 3.36 -10.76
N SER A 128 14.60 3.44 -11.97
CA SER A 128 15.19 4.27 -13.02
C SER A 128 15.06 5.74 -12.65
N SER A 129 16.15 6.50 -12.83
CA SER A 129 16.17 7.96 -12.64
C SER A 129 15.19 8.70 -13.54
N GLU A 130 14.85 8.10 -14.69
CA GLU A 130 13.89 8.63 -15.64
C GLU A 130 12.46 8.13 -15.31
N PRO A 131 11.50 9.03 -14.98
CA PRO A 131 10.13 8.64 -14.63
C PRO A 131 9.40 7.83 -15.71
N LYS A 132 9.80 8.01 -16.97
CA LYS A 132 9.26 7.34 -18.17
C LYS A 132 9.66 5.86 -18.22
N ASP A 133 10.81 5.57 -17.64
CA ASP A 133 11.41 4.24 -17.58
C ASP A 133 11.13 3.58 -16.22
N ASN A 134 10.48 4.31 -15.30
CA ASN A 134 9.99 3.76 -14.04
C ASN A 134 8.75 2.90 -14.32
N GLN A 135 8.98 1.59 -14.43
CA GLN A 135 7.95 0.62 -14.77
C GLN A 135 6.73 0.72 -13.86
N TYR A 136 6.89 1.00 -12.57
CA TYR A 136 5.75 1.09 -11.64
C TYR A 136 4.86 2.29 -11.89
N TYR A 137 5.42 3.40 -12.37
CA TYR A 137 4.61 4.55 -12.75
C TYR A 137 3.71 4.20 -13.94
N VAL A 138 4.25 3.45 -14.91
CA VAL A 138 3.48 2.93 -16.05
C VAL A 138 2.42 1.94 -15.58
N TRP A 139 2.78 1.01 -14.68
CA TRP A 139 1.85 0.02 -14.14
C TRP A 139 0.69 0.66 -13.36
N ILE A 140 0.97 1.62 -12.46
CA ILE A 140 -0.09 2.34 -11.74
C ILE A 140 -0.92 3.17 -12.70
N GLN A 141 -0.30 3.80 -13.70
CA GLN A 141 -1.05 4.53 -14.72
C GLN A 141 -1.97 3.60 -15.50
N ASP A 142 -1.51 2.43 -15.93
CA ASP A 142 -2.30 1.44 -16.64
C ASP A 142 -3.45 0.87 -15.78
N LEU A 143 -3.21 0.68 -14.48
CA LEU A 143 -4.25 0.26 -13.53
C LEU A 143 -5.35 1.31 -13.38
N VAL A 144 -4.98 2.60 -13.34
CA VAL A 144 -5.93 3.73 -13.26
C VAL A 144 -6.69 3.90 -14.57
N SER A 145 -6.00 3.76 -15.70
CA SER A 145 -6.58 3.85 -17.04
C SER A 145 -7.39 2.61 -17.43
N GLY A 146 -7.38 1.54 -16.63
CA GLY A 146 -8.08 0.28 -16.92
C GLY A 146 -7.42 -0.57 -18.02
N ASN A 147 -6.19 -0.23 -18.42
CA ASN A 147 -5.42 -0.97 -19.43
C ASN A 147 -4.82 -2.27 -18.89
N ARG A 148 -4.74 -2.41 -17.56
CA ARG A 148 -4.28 -3.62 -16.86
C ARG A 148 -5.17 -3.91 -15.67
N SER A 149 -5.34 -5.19 -15.37
CA SER A 149 -6.14 -5.62 -14.23
C SER A 149 -5.33 -5.56 -12.93
N ARG A 150 -6.05 -5.51 -11.80
CA ARG A 150 -5.45 -5.67 -10.46
C ARG A 150 -4.63 -6.96 -10.35
N ALA A 151 -5.14 -8.05 -10.92
CA ALA A 151 -4.49 -9.35 -10.90
C ALA A 151 -3.13 -9.33 -11.61
N ASP A 152 -3.01 -8.61 -12.73
CA ASP A 152 -1.75 -8.47 -13.47
C ASP A 152 -0.68 -7.75 -12.62
N LEU A 153 -1.08 -6.70 -11.88
CA LEU A 153 -0.17 -6.00 -10.99
C LEU A 153 0.26 -6.88 -9.81
N ALA A 154 -0.67 -7.66 -9.25
CA ALA A 154 -0.34 -8.59 -8.16
C ALA A 154 0.67 -9.65 -8.63
N GLU A 155 0.52 -10.14 -9.86
CA GLU A 155 1.44 -11.11 -10.45
C GLU A 155 2.82 -10.52 -10.75
N GLU A 156 2.90 -9.26 -11.17
CA GLU A 156 4.17 -8.55 -11.32
C GLU A 156 4.89 -8.39 -9.97
N LEU A 157 4.16 -8.04 -8.90
CA LEU A 157 4.73 -7.93 -7.56
C LEU A 157 5.24 -9.29 -7.05
N ARG A 158 4.48 -10.37 -7.28
CA ARG A 158 4.91 -11.74 -6.95
C ARG A 158 6.23 -12.11 -7.62
N ARG A 159 6.36 -11.83 -8.92
CA ARG A 159 7.56 -12.15 -9.71
C ARG A 159 8.81 -11.38 -9.28
N ASN A 160 8.63 -10.16 -8.77
CA ASN A 160 9.74 -9.31 -8.31
C ASN A 160 9.97 -9.41 -6.78
N CYS A 161 9.24 -10.27 -6.08
CA CYS A 161 9.46 -10.51 -4.66
C CYS A 161 10.80 -11.20 -4.43
N VAL A 162 11.64 -10.62 -3.57
CA VAL A 162 12.86 -11.27 -3.11
C VAL A 162 12.48 -12.17 -1.95
N VAL A 163 12.37 -13.47 -2.23
CA VAL A 163 12.22 -14.47 -1.17
C VAL A 163 13.55 -14.55 -0.44
N CYS A 164 13.63 -13.96 0.75
CA CYS A 164 14.76 -14.16 1.64
C CYS A 164 14.69 -15.60 2.18
N LEU A 165 15.34 -16.55 1.50
CA LEU A 165 15.49 -17.93 1.96
C LEU A 165 16.45 -18.03 3.17
N ASP A 166 17.17 -16.96 3.49
CA ASP A 166 18.18 -16.93 4.55
C ASP A 166 17.82 -15.95 5.68
N CYS A 167 16.77 -16.28 6.43
CA CYS A 167 16.64 -15.82 7.82
C CYS A 167 16.85 -16.99 8.78
N ALA A 168 17.92 -17.76 8.54
CA ALA A 168 18.47 -18.72 9.48
C ALA A 168 19.98 -18.48 9.62
N SER A 169 20.35 -17.44 10.36
CA SER A 169 21.61 -17.44 11.10
C SER A 169 21.51 -16.49 12.29
N PRO A 170 21.59 -17.01 13.52
CA PRO A 170 21.81 -16.18 14.69
C PRO A 170 23.30 -15.85 14.80
N VAL A 171 23.62 -14.59 15.08
CA VAL A 171 24.85 -14.19 15.80
C VAL A 171 24.43 -13.25 16.91
#